data_AF-A0A4Q1FME0-F1
#
_entry.id   AF-A0A4Q1FME0-F1
#
_cell.length_a   1.000
_cell.length_b   1.000
_cell.length_c   1.000
_cell.angle_alpha   90.00
_cell.angle_beta   90.00
_cell.angle_gamma   90.00
#
_symmetry.space_group_name_H-M   'P 1'
#
loop_
_entity.id
_entity.type
_entity.pdbx_description
1 polymer ?
#
loop_
_entity_poly.entity_id
_entity_poly.type
_entity_poly.pdbx_seq_one_letter_code
_entity_poly.pdbx_strand_id
1 'polypeptide(L)'
;MRKNLTTLLTAVFLIASASVFAQTAGVGIDTTTPNSTLDVHGKLGATDIDGLQAPRLTRAELSAKGNGLYGTNQKGALIYITDISAGDNAGPRLNIDGIGYYYFDGAVWQKLIYNNLYNADGTLTSTRTVTQMVKI
;
A
#
# COMPACT_ATOMS: atom_id res chain seq x y z
N MET A 1 -12.45 10.61 50.27
CA MET A 1 -13.39 9.99 49.30
C MET A 1 -13.10 10.38 47.84
N ARG A 2 -12.93 11.67 47.49
CA ARG A 2 -12.73 12.09 46.07
C ARG A 2 -11.48 11.52 45.37
N LYS A 3 -10.34 11.40 46.06
CA LYS A 3 -9.09 10.83 45.50
C LYS A 3 -9.20 9.35 45.11
N ASN A 4 -9.95 8.57 45.89
CA ASN A 4 -10.11 7.14 45.61
C ASN A 4 -11.05 6.91 44.41
N LEU A 5 -12.05 7.79 44.24
CA LEU A 5 -12.96 7.77 43.10
C LEU A 5 -12.23 8.14 41.80
N THR A 6 -11.34 9.14 41.82
CA THR A 6 -10.53 9.49 40.64
C THR A 6 -9.60 8.34 40.26
N THR A 7 -8.88 7.73 41.21
CA THR A 7 -7.99 6.60 40.92
C THR A 7 -8.73 5.39 40.36
N LEU A 8 -9.92 5.10 40.88
CA LEU A 8 -10.78 4.04 40.36
C LEU A 8 -11.23 4.34 38.93
N LEU A 9 -11.61 5.59 38.64
CA LEU A 9 -12.03 6.00 37.31
C LEU A 9 -10.88 5.91 36.30
N THR A 10 -9.66 6.33 36.66
CA THR A 10 -8.48 6.21 35.80
C THR A 10 -8.12 4.75 35.52
N ALA A 11 -8.23 3.87 36.53
CA ALA A 11 -7.99 2.44 36.36
C ALA A 11 -9.02 1.79 35.43
N VAL A 12 -10.31 2.16 35.55
CA VAL A 12 -11.37 1.68 34.65
C VAL A 12 -11.14 2.14 33.21
N PHE A 13 -10.77 3.41 32.99
CA PHE A 13 -10.43 3.92 31.66
C PHE A 13 -9.20 3.22 31.05
N LEU A 14 -8.18 2.93 31.86
CA LEU A 14 -6.98 2.22 31.40
C LEU A 14 -7.30 0.77 31.01
N ILE A 15 -8.14 0.08 31.79
CA ILE A 15 -8.58 -1.30 31.48
C ILE A 15 -9.51 -1.31 30.25
N ALA A 16 -10.43 -0.35 30.14
CA ALA A 16 -11.30 -0.22 28.97
C ALA A 16 -10.54 0.14 27.68
N SER A 17 -9.41 0.83 27.79
CA SER A 17 -8.52 1.08 26.65
C SER A 17 -7.79 -0.16 26.14
N ALA A 18 -7.60 -1.18 27.00
CA ALA A 18 -6.96 -2.44 26.63
C ALA A 18 -7.89 -3.40 25.87
N SER A 19 -9.22 -3.15 25.87
CA SER A 19 -10.22 -4.01 25.23
C SER A 19 -10.65 -3.56 23.82
N VAL A 20 -9.88 -2.71 23.15
CA VAL A 20 -10.07 -2.44 21.71
C VAL A 20 -9.48 -3.61 20.91
N PHE A 21 -10.13 -4.76 21.00
CA PHE A 21 -9.88 -5.95 20.17
C PHE A 21 -10.51 -5.82 18.77
N ALA A 22 -10.38 -4.66 18.11
CA ALA A 22 -10.69 -4.57 16.68
C ALA A 22 -9.75 -5.44 15.80
N GLN A 23 -8.78 -6.11 16.42
CA GLN A 23 -7.67 -6.79 15.76
C GLN A 23 -7.91 -8.30 15.54
N THR A 24 -8.96 -8.89 16.11
CA THR A 24 -9.24 -10.32 15.95
C THR A 24 -10.31 -10.62 14.90
N ALA A 25 -11.04 -9.62 14.41
CA ALA A 25 -12.16 -9.78 13.46
C ALA A 25 -12.04 -8.95 12.16
N GLY A 26 -10.88 -8.34 11.90
CA GLY A 26 -10.68 -7.43 10.76
C GLY A 26 -11.12 -5.98 11.06
N VAL A 27 -10.50 -5.03 10.36
CA VAL A 27 -10.76 -3.59 10.50
C VAL A 27 -11.65 -3.13 9.36
N GLY A 28 -12.82 -2.58 9.67
CA GLY A 28 -13.72 -1.97 8.69
C GLY A 28 -13.60 -0.45 8.65
N ILE A 29 -13.57 0.13 7.46
CA ILE A 29 -13.77 1.57 7.20
C ILE A 29 -15.09 1.70 6.42
N ASP A 30 -16.02 2.51 6.94
CA ASP A 30 -17.39 2.64 6.43
C ASP A 30 -18.17 1.30 6.33
N THR A 31 -17.77 0.29 7.12
CA THR A 31 -18.50 -0.98 7.31
C THR A 31 -18.34 -1.50 8.74
N THR A 32 -19.41 -2.05 9.32
CA THR A 32 -19.38 -2.69 10.64
C THR A 32 -19.17 -4.21 10.56
N THR A 33 -19.18 -4.76 9.35
CA THR A 33 -19.02 -6.20 9.08
C THR A 33 -17.94 -6.40 8.00
N PRO A 34 -16.66 -6.18 8.34
CA PRO A 34 -15.58 -6.32 7.37
C PRO A 34 -15.44 -7.77 6.88
N ASN A 35 -15.28 -7.96 5.57
CA ASN A 35 -15.12 -9.27 4.92
C ASN A 35 -13.64 -9.70 4.79
N SER A 36 -12.71 -8.85 5.20
CA SER A 36 -11.27 -9.12 5.18
C SER A 36 -10.57 -8.42 6.35
N THR A 37 -9.26 -8.64 6.51
CA THR A 37 -8.48 -8.02 7.59
C THR A 37 -8.52 -6.48 7.54
N LEU A 38 -8.65 -5.88 6.36
CA LEU A 38 -8.94 -4.46 6.17
C LEU A 38 -9.96 -4.31 5.05
N ASP A 39 -11.20 -4.00 5.40
CA ASP A 39 -12.30 -3.80 4.45
C ASP A 39 -12.67 -2.31 4.40
N VAL A 40 -12.55 -1.69 3.22
CA VAL A 40 -12.83 -0.27 3.01
C VAL A 40 -14.02 -0.16 2.07
N HIS A 41 -15.17 0.17 2.61
CA HIS A 41 -16.35 0.46 1.82
C HIS A 41 -16.30 1.90 1.31
N GLY A 42 -16.81 2.11 0.09
CA GLY A 42 -17.09 3.45 -0.40
C GLY A 42 -18.34 4.01 0.28
N LYS A 43 -18.35 5.31 0.52
CA LYS A 43 -19.51 6.06 0.99
C LYS A 43 -20.48 6.38 -0.15
N LEU A 44 -19.98 6.43 -1.40
CA LEU A 44 -20.72 6.43 -2.67
C LEU A 44 -21.73 7.58 -2.88
N GLY A 45 -21.68 8.65 -2.08
CA GLY A 45 -22.45 9.87 -2.35
C GLY A 45 -21.84 10.70 -3.48
N ALA A 46 -22.65 11.58 -4.09
CA ALA A 46 -22.23 12.40 -5.24
C ALA A 46 -21.03 13.32 -5.00
N THR A 47 -20.72 13.62 -3.74
CA THR A 47 -19.58 14.44 -3.31
C THR A 47 -18.57 13.67 -2.46
N ASP A 48 -18.78 12.38 -2.25
CA ASP A 48 -17.87 11.57 -1.44
C ASP A 48 -16.63 11.19 -2.27
N ILE A 49 -15.47 11.17 -1.62
CA ILE A 49 -14.19 10.83 -2.24
C ILE A 49 -13.79 9.46 -1.72
N ASP A 50 -14.12 8.43 -2.50
CA ASP A 50 -13.79 7.05 -2.20
C ASP A 50 -12.38 6.69 -2.71
N GLY A 51 -11.57 6.05 -1.88
CA GLY A 51 -10.28 5.54 -2.32
C GLY A 51 -9.33 5.13 -1.20
N LEU A 52 -8.33 4.36 -1.56
CA LEU A 52 -7.20 4.00 -0.69
C LEU A 52 -5.93 4.66 -1.22
N GLN A 53 -5.40 5.63 -0.49
CA GLN A 53 -4.11 6.25 -0.83
C GLN A 53 -2.97 5.53 -0.10
N ALA A 54 -2.05 4.93 -0.86
CA ALA A 54 -0.83 4.37 -0.28
C ALA A 54 0.09 5.47 0.29
N PRO A 55 1.05 5.13 1.16
CA PRO A 55 2.11 6.05 1.56
C PRO A 55 2.82 6.66 0.36
N ARG A 56 2.97 7.99 0.39
CA ARG A 56 3.57 8.79 -0.68
C ARG A 56 4.98 9.20 -0.29
N LEU A 57 5.92 9.05 -1.21
CA LEU A 57 7.31 9.46 -1.03
C LEU A 57 8.01 9.68 -2.36
N THR A 58 9.02 10.52 -2.38
CA THR A 58 9.95 10.66 -3.50
C THR A 58 10.91 9.46 -3.54
N ARG A 59 11.53 9.20 -4.70
CA ARG A 59 12.60 8.19 -4.78
C ARG A 59 13.77 8.53 -3.86
N ALA A 60 14.08 9.81 -3.66
CA ALA A 60 15.11 10.26 -2.73
C ALA A 60 14.82 9.87 -1.27
N GLU A 61 13.58 10.08 -0.80
CA GLU A 61 13.16 9.65 0.55
C GLU A 61 13.21 8.13 0.71
N LEU A 62 12.87 7.38 -0.34
CA LEU A 62 13.00 5.92 -0.33
C LEU A 62 14.47 5.47 -0.38
N SER A 63 15.34 6.19 -1.08
CA SER A 63 16.80 5.96 -1.07
C SER A 63 17.40 6.20 0.32
N ALA A 64 16.96 7.25 1.01
CA ALA A 64 17.43 7.57 2.36
C ALA A 64 17.10 6.48 3.39
N LYS A 65 16.10 5.62 3.13
CA LYS A 65 15.80 4.42 3.94
C LYS A 65 16.84 3.28 3.77
N GLY A 66 17.78 3.41 2.82
CA GLY A 66 18.81 2.41 2.54
C GLY A 66 18.27 1.12 1.91
N ASN A 67 19.05 0.04 1.99
CA ASN A 67 18.74 -1.26 1.37
C ASN A 67 18.23 -2.32 2.35
N GLY A 68 18.30 -2.06 3.66
CA GLY A 68 18.07 -3.08 4.70
C GLY A 68 16.71 -3.04 5.39
N LEU A 69 15.91 -1.99 5.20
CA LEU A 69 14.63 -1.82 5.92
C LEU A 69 13.46 -2.60 5.31
N TYR A 70 13.47 -2.79 3.98
CA TYR A 70 12.46 -3.59 3.29
C TYR A 70 13.05 -4.96 2.98
N GLY A 71 12.46 -6.00 3.55
CA GLY A 71 12.86 -7.39 3.34
C GLY A 71 11.65 -8.30 3.24
N THR A 72 11.81 -9.57 3.60
CA THR A 72 10.78 -10.61 3.48
C THR A 72 9.44 -10.21 4.11
N ASN A 73 9.46 -9.53 5.25
CA ASN A 73 8.25 -9.14 5.99
C ASN A 73 7.48 -7.97 5.36
N GLN A 74 8.08 -7.27 4.39
CA GLN A 74 7.46 -6.15 3.67
C GLN A 74 7.04 -6.55 2.24
N LYS A 75 7.12 -7.83 1.87
CA LYS A 75 6.59 -8.28 0.58
C LYS A 75 5.10 -7.94 0.48
N GLY A 76 4.72 -7.30 -0.62
CA GLY A 76 3.37 -6.77 -0.85
C GLY A 76 3.15 -5.36 -0.31
N ALA A 77 4.14 -4.72 0.33
CA ALA A 77 4.03 -3.32 0.71
C ALA A 77 3.80 -2.45 -0.53
N LEU A 78 2.77 -1.60 -0.50
CA LEU A 78 2.40 -0.71 -1.59
C LEU A 78 2.80 0.73 -1.24
N ILE A 79 3.40 1.44 -2.19
CA ILE A 79 3.73 2.86 -2.09
C ILE A 79 3.37 3.60 -3.38
N TYR A 80 3.29 4.93 -3.29
CA TYR A 80 3.22 5.80 -4.45
C TYR A 80 4.46 6.71 -4.50
N ILE A 81 5.22 6.63 -5.60
CA ILE A 81 6.36 7.50 -5.84
C ILE A 81 5.89 8.81 -6.45
N THR A 82 6.19 9.94 -5.80
CA THR A 82 5.74 11.28 -6.20
C THR A 82 6.75 12.05 -7.05
N ASP A 83 8.04 11.70 -6.97
CA ASP A 83 9.12 12.37 -7.71
C ASP A 83 10.31 11.41 -7.90
N ILE A 84 10.98 11.52 -9.06
CA ILE A 84 12.16 10.71 -9.42
C ILE A 84 13.37 11.56 -9.84
N SER A 85 13.32 12.88 -9.61
CA SER A 85 14.41 13.81 -9.98
C SER A 85 15.69 13.56 -9.19
N ALA A 86 15.57 13.00 -7.98
CA ALA A 86 16.66 12.64 -7.09
C ALA A 86 16.54 11.19 -6.56
N GLY A 87 17.54 10.76 -5.79
CA GLY A 87 17.65 9.39 -5.29
C GLY A 87 18.18 8.40 -6.33
N ASP A 88 18.71 7.28 -5.85
CA ASP A 88 19.26 6.22 -6.69
C ASP A 88 18.16 5.37 -7.35
N ASN A 89 18.50 4.82 -8.51
CA ASN A 89 17.73 3.79 -9.20
C ASN A 89 18.50 2.46 -9.18
N ALA A 90 18.96 2.05 -8.00
CA ALA A 90 19.80 0.86 -7.83
C ALA A 90 19.30 -0.02 -6.69
N GLY A 91 19.77 -1.27 -6.67
CA GLY A 91 19.38 -2.24 -5.66
C GLY A 91 17.85 -2.38 -5.58
N PRO A 92 17.23 -2.26 -4.38
CA PRO A 92 15.78 -2.38 -4.24
C PRO A 92 14.97 -1.42 -5.11
N ARG A 93 15.53 -0.28 -5.53
CA ARG A 93 14.81 0.75 -6.29
C ARG A 93 15.00 0.62 -7.80
N LEU A 94 15.68 -0.41 -8.30
CA LEU A 94 16.08 -0.57 -9.71
C LEU A 94 14.98 -0.30 -10.75
N ASN A 95 13.72 -0.60 -10.42
CA ASN A 95 12.59 -0.45 -11.35
C ASN A 95 11.80 0.86 -11.13
N ILE A 96 12.26 1.77 -10.25
CA ILE A 96 11.63 3.08 -10.00
C ILE A 96 12.12 4.10 -11.04
N ASP A 97 11.58 3.95 -12.25
CA ASP A 97 11.88 4.77 -13.43
C ASP A 97 10.87 5.89 -13.70
N GLY A 98 9.84 6.02 -12.85
CA GLY A 98 8.80 7.04 -12.99
C GLY A 98 7.94 7.22 -11.76
N ILE A 99 7.14 8.28 -11.77
CA ILE A 99 6.08 8.52 -10.79
C ILE A 99 5.00 7.44 -10.94
N GLY A 100 4.44 6.95 -9.83
CA GLY A 100 3.37 5.96 -9.85
C GLY A 100 3.37 5.00 -8.65
N TYR A 101 2.49 4.01 -8.70
CA TYR A 101 2.40 2.97 -7.67
C TYR A 101 3.46 1.89 -7.85
N TYR A 102 4.01 1.42 -6.72
CA TYR A 102 4.99 0.34 -6.65
C TYR A 102 4.65 -0.61 -5.50
N TYR A 103 4.82 -1.91 -5.71
CA TYR A 103 4.80 -2.90 -4.62
C TYR A 103 6.19 -3.50 -4.40
N PHE A 104 6.53 -3.82 -3.16
CA PHE A 104 7.79 -4.51 -2.86
C PHE A 104 7.62 -6.02 -3.05
N ASP A 105 8.44 -6.65 -3.91
CA ASP A 105 8.34 -8.09 -4.20
C ASP A 105 9.17 -8.98 -3.23
N GLY A 106 9.87 -8.35 -2.29
CA GLY A 106 10.81 -8.98 -1.36
C GLY A 106 12.28 -8.70 -1.69
N ALA A 107 12.58 -8.17 -2.88
CA ALA A 107 13.92 -7.78 -3.30
C ALA A 107 13.94 -6.37 -3.92
N VAL A 108 13.01 -6.08 -4.82
CA VAL A 108 12.90 -4.79 -5.52
C VAL A 108 11.47 -4.24 -5.52
N TRP A 109 11.36 -2.94 -5.73
CA TRP A 109 10.10 -2.23 -5.92
C TRP A 109 9.65 -2.41 -7.36
N GLN A 110 8.59 -3.18 -7.56
CA GLN A 110 7.97 -3.40 -8.86
C GLN A 110 6.93 -2.34 -9.14
N LYS A 111 7.04 -1.68 -10.29
CA LYS A 111 6.03 -0.72 -10.74
C LYS A 111 4.73 -1.46 -11.02
N LEU A 112 3.62 -0.95 -10.50
CA LEU A 112 2.30 -1.43 -10.93
C LEU A 112 2.04 -0.91 -12.33
N ILE A 113 2.47 -1.68 -13.33
CA ILE A 113 2.13 -1.44 -14.73
C ILE A 113 1.19 -2.54 -15.19
N TYR A 114 0.11 -2.17 -15.86
CA TYR A 114 -0.67 -3.10 -16.64
C TYR A 114 -0.10 -3.15 -18.07
N ASN A 115 0.99 -3.92 -18.25
CA ASN A 115 1.55 -4.18 -19.58
C ASN A 115 1.15 -5.58 -20.00
N ASN A 116 0.12 -5.66 -20.84
CA ASN A 116 -0.36 -6.93 -21.35
C ASN A 116 -0.52 -6.86 -22.87
N LEU A 117 0.00 -7.88 -23.55
CA LEU A 117 -0.12 -8.04 -25.00
C LEU A 117 -1.45 -8.71 -25.39
N TYR A 118 -2.10 -9.43 -24.45
CA TYR A 118 -3.35 -10.16 -24.65
C TYR A 118 -4.25 -10.06 -23.42
N ASN A 119 -5.31 -9.26 -23.50
CA ASN A 119 -6.22 -9.03 -22.37
C ASN A 119 -7.44 -9.97 -22.36
N ALA A 120 -7.59 -10.81 -23.39
CA ALA A 120 -8.69 -11.76 -23.52
C ALA A 120 -8.30 -12.92 -24.44
N ASP A 121 -8.89 -14.08 -24.19
CA ASP A 121 -8.86 -15.21 -25.11
C ASP A 121 -9.68 -14.85 -26.37
N GLY A 122 -9.16 -15.19 -27.55
CA GLY A 122 -9.83 -14.91 -28.81
C GLY A 122 -8.92 -15.13 -30.02
N THR A 123 -9.49 -15.01 -31.22
CA THR A 123 -8.74 -15.09 -32.48
C THR A 123 -8.26 -13.71 -32.88
N LEU A 124 -6.97 -13.58 -33.16
CA LEU A 124 -6.43 -12.36 -33.77
C LEU A 124 -7.00 -12.23 -35.18
N THR A 125 -7.73 -11.15 -35.46
CA THR A 125 -8.31 -10.88 -36.78
C THR A 125 -7.30 -10.31 -37.78
N SER A 126 -6.07 -10.04 -37.33
CA SER A 126 -4.96 -9.58 -38.15
C SER A 126 -3.61 -9.87 -37.48
N THR A 127 -2.54 -9.93 -38.28
CA THR A 127 -1.16 -10.14 -37.82
C THR A 127 -0.72 -9.02 -36.87
N ARG A 128 -0.09 -9.39 -35.75
CA ARG A 128 0.56 -8.46 -34.84
C ARG A 128 2.07 -8.47 -35.10
N THR A 129 2.67 -7.29 -35.24
CA THR A 129 4.13 -7.13 -35.23
C THR A 129 4.56 -6.71 -33.84
N VAL A 130 5.37 -7.55 -33.17
CA VAL A 130 5.98 -7.24 -31.87
C VAL A 130 7.40 -6.77 -32.10
N THR A 131 7.68 -5.50 -31.82
CA THR A 131 9.03 -4.96 -31.85
C THR A 131 9.65 -5.10 -30.47
N GLN A 132 10.69 -5.91 -30.35
CA GLN A 132 11.48 -6.03 -29.13
C GLN A 132 12.76 -5.23 -29.27
N MET A 133 13.03 -4.34 -28.33
CA MET A 133 14.34 -3.71 -28.24
C MET A 133 15.27 -4.64 -27.47
N VAL A 134 16.41 -5.00 -28.07
CA VAL A 134 17.50 -5.65 -27.34
C VAL A 134 18.09 -4.62 -26.39
N LYS A 135 18.01 -4.89 -25.09
CA LYS A 135 18.71 -4.09 -24.08
C LYS A 135 20.18 -4.50 -24.15
N ILE A 136 21.00 -3.69 -24.84
CA ILE A 136 22.47 -3.82 -24.87
C ILE A 136 23.03 -3.34 -23.53
#